data_AF-A0A6J1WLU6-F1
#
_entry.id   AF-A0A6J1WLU6-F1
#
_cell.length_a   1.000
_cell.length_b   1.000
_cell.length_c   1.000
_cell.angle_alpha   90.00
_cell.angle_beta   90.00
_cell.angle_gamma   90.00
#
_symmetry.space_group_name_H-M   'P 1'
#
loop_
_entity.id
_entity.type
_entity.pdbx_description
1 polymer ?
#
loop_
_entity_poly.entity_id
_entity_poly.type
_entity_poly.pdbx_seq_one_letter_code
_entity_poly.pdbx_strand_id
1 'polypeptide(L)'
;MPAVPHPCNVNNGGCSHLCLLSPNPPGYECACPTGVKLKENSNTTCYNKPQTLLLIAQSWTISKISLDSLDFTPYSLSLKDLKKTQTVDFDPKTEYIYWADSMVSNVIKYLFLPKTLFA
;
A
#
# COMPACT_ATOMS: atom_id res chain seq x y z
N MET A 1 -31.97 21.62 15.05
CA MET A 1 -30.74 21.73 14.24
C MET A 1 -31.07 21.29 12.83
N PRO A 2 -30.72 22.05 11.77
CA PRO A 2 -30.94 21.56 10.42
C PRO A 2 -29.99 20.39 10.17
N ALA A 3 -30.53 19.25 9.72
CA ALA A 3 -29.73 18.12 9.26
C ALA A 3 -29.19 18.46 7.87
N VAL A 4 -27.95 18.92 7.80
CA VAL A 4 -27.26 19.11 6.51
C VAL A 4 -26.92 17.71 5.96
N PRO A 5 -27.38 17.34 4.76
CA PRO A 5 -27.06 16.04 4.18
C PRO A 5 -25.54 15.89 4.00
N HIS A 6 -24.99 14.75 4.42
CA HIS A 6 -23.56 14.47 4.22
C HIS A 6 -23.27 14.35 2.72
N PRO A 7 -22.28 15.06 2.17
CA PRO A 7 -22.03 15.11 0.72
C PRO A 7 -21.68 13.75 0.10
N CYS A 8 -21.15 12.82 0.89
CA CYS A 8 -20.87 11.44 0.45
C CYS A 8 -22.07 10.48 0.52
N ASN A 9 -23.25 10.90 0.98
CA ASN A 9 -24.38 9.99 1.24
C ASN A 9 -24.84 9.20 -0.01
N VAL A 10 -24.77 9.83 -1.17
CA VAL A 10 -25.18 9.20 -2.44
C VAL A 10 -23.95 8.56 -3.08
N ASN A 11 -23.98 7.23 -3.19
CA ASN A 11 -22.93 6.44 -3.87
C ASN A 11 -21.49 6.77 -3.40
N ASN A 12 -21.28 7.05 -2.11
CA ASN A 12 -19.97 7.44 -1.56
C ASN A 12 -19.34 8.65 -2.28
N GLY A 13 -20.15 9.58 -2.80
CA GLY A 13 -19.65 10.68 -3.65
C GLY A 13 -19.01 10.20 -4.97
N GLY A 14 -19.27 8.97 -5.38
CA GLY A 14 -18.59 8.30 -6.50
C GLY A 14 -17.19 7.79 -6.17
N CYS A 15 -16.72 7.92 -4.93
CA CYS A 15 -15.39 7.49 -4.53
C CYS A 15 -15.29 5.95 -4.45
N SER A 16 -14.22 5.40 -5.00
CA SER A 16 -13.93 3.97 -4.96
C SER A 16 -13.60 3.44 -3.57
N HIS A 17 -13.01 4.26 -2.69
CA HIS A 17 -12.58 3.87 -1.36
C HIS A 17 -13.08 4.86 -0.30
N LEU A 18 -12.40 5.98 -0.11
CA LEU A 18 -12.73 6.93 0.93
C LEU A 18 -13.35 8.18 0.33
N CYS A 19 -14.41 8.68 0.97
CA CYS A 19 -15.02 9.97 0.69
C CYS A 19 -14.90 10.84 1.94
N LEU A 20 -14.02 11.84 1.89
CA LEU A 20 -13.68 12.68 3.03
C LEU A 20 -14.23 14.08 2.84
N LEU A 21 -14.71 14.72 3.90
CA LEU A 21 -15.19 16.10 3.83
C LEU A 21 -14.06 17.05 3.42
N SER A 22 -14.37 17.98 2.52
CA SER A 22 -13.44 19.02 2.06
C SER A 22 -14.12 20.39 2.16
N PRO A 23 -13.39 21.45 2.53
CA PRO A 23 -13.92 22.81 2.47
C PRO A 23 -14.17 23.30 1.03
N ASN A 24 -13.59 22.63 0.03
CA ASN A 24 -13.75 22.98 -1.38
C ASN A 24 -15.04 22.38 -1.97
N PRO A 25 -15.72 23.04 -2.92
CA PRO A 25 -16.81 22.43 -3.67
C PRO A 25 -16.34 21.12 -4.34
N PRO A 26 -17.12 20.01 -4.30
CA PRO A 26 -18.52 19.88 -3.89
C PRO A 26 -18.76 19.64 -2.37
N GLY A 27 -17.77 19.86 -1.51
CA GLY A 27 -17.85 19.63 -0.06
C GLY A 27 -17.22 18.31 0.39
N TYR A 28 -16.62 17.56 -0.54
CA TYR A 28 -15.89 16.33 -0.28
C TYR A 28 -14.81 16.11 -1.33
N GLU A 29 -13.82 15.29 -0.99
CA GLU A 29 -12.78 14.80 -1.88
C GLU A 29 -12.61 13.29 -1.67
N CYS A 30 -12.29 12.56 -2.74
CA CYS A 30 -12.00 11.15 -2.63
C CYS A 30 -10.54 10.95 -2.22
N ALA A 31 -10.31 10.02 -1.30
CA ALA A 31 -8.98 9.63 -0.86
C ALA A 31 -8.78 8.12 -0.99
N CYS A 32 -7.53 7.71 -1.06
CA CYS A 32 -7.13 6.32 -1.13
C CYS A 32 -6.56 5.85 0.21
N PRO A 33 -6.62 4.54 0.51
CA PRO A 33 -5.93 3.98 1.67
C PRO A 33 -4.43 4.29 1.64
N THR A 34 -3.79 4.21 2.80
CA THR A 34 -2.35 4.40 2.95
C THR A 34 -1.57 3.56 1.92
N GLY A 35 -0.59 4.20 1.29
CA GLY A 35 0.26 3.56 0.30
C GLY A 35 -0.30 3.51 -1.11
N VAL A 36 -1.54 3.92 -1.36
CA VAL A 36 -2.16 3.87 -2.69
C VAL A 36 -2.55 5.27 -3.13
N LYS A 37 -2.40 5.58 -4.43
CA LYS A 37 -2.85 6.85 -5.02
C LYS A 37 -4.07 6.70 -5.91
N LEU A 38 -4.71 7.83 -6.20
CA LEU A 38 -5.73 7.95 -7.23
C LEU A 38 -5.15 7.58 -8.60
N LYS A 39 -5.97 6.98 -9.47
CA LYS A 39 -5.59 6.69 -10.85
C LYS A 39 -5.29 7.97 -11.60
N GLU A 40 -4.36 7.88 -12.55
CA GLU A 40 -4.09 8.99 -13.47
C GLU A 40 -5.40 9.45 -14.14
N ASN A 41 -5.62 10.76 -14.15
CA ASN A 41 -6.83 11.41 -14.67
C ASN A 41 -8.14 11.01 -13.97
N SER A 42 -8.08 10.47 -12.74
CA SER A 42 -9.26 10.19 -11.92
C SER A 42 -9.16 10.89 -10.57
N ASN A 43 -10.26 11.52 -10.16
CA ASN A 43 -10.44 12.10 -8.82
C ASN A 43 -11.30 11.22 -7.90
N THR A 44 -11.69 10.02 -8.35
CA THR A 44 -12.64 9.14 -7.64
C THR A 44 -12.12 7.72 -7.46
N THR A 45 -11.27 7.25 -8.38
CA THR A 45 -10.87 5.85 -8.44
C THR A 45 -9.42 5.67 -8.04
N CYS A 46 -9.15 4.87 -7.03
CA CYS A 46 -7.80 4.49 -6.61
C CYS A 46 -7.23 3.37 -7.49
N TYR A 47 -5.91 3.25 -7.52
CA TYR A 47 -5.30 1.98 -7.92
C TYR A 47 -5.68 0.88 -6.92
N ASN A 48 -5.63 -0.38 -7.34
CA ASN A 48 -5.86 -1.50 -6.43
C ASN A 48 -4.62 -1.85 -5.58
N LYS A 49 -3.47 -1.23 -5.91
CA LYS A 49 -2.18 -1.44 -5.27
C LYS A 49 -1.26 -0.23 -5.49
N PRO A 50 -0.22 -0.05 -4.65
CA PRO A 50 0.84 0.90 -4.92
C PRO A 50 1.46 0.63 -6.30
N GLN A 51 1.66 1.69 -7.07
CA GLN A 51 2.36 1.69 -8.35
C GLN A 51 3.88 1.75 -8.16
N THR A 52 4.35 2.38 -7.08
CA THR A 52 5.77 2.54 -6.79
C THR A 52 6.08 2.13 -5.36
N LEU A 53 7.05 1.23 -5.19
CA LEU A 53 7.41 0.63 -3.91
C LEU A 53 8.92 0.62 -3.72
N LEU A 54 9.34 0.84 -2.48
CA LEU A 54 10.69 0.61 -2.01
C LEU A 54 10.70 -0.57 -1.03
N LEU A 55 11.58 -1.54 -1.27
CA LEU A 55 11.80 -2.67 -0.36
C LEU A 55 13.10 -2.47 0.40
N ILE A 56 13.04 -2.68 1.72
CA ILE A 56 14.18 -2.51 2.61
C ILE A 56 14.40 -3.84 3.34
N ALA A 57 15.55 -4.45 3.09
CA ALA A 57 16.03 -5.58 3.88
C ALA A 57 16.77 -5.08 5.11
N GLN A 58 16.25 -5.43 6.29
CA GLN A 58 16.92 -5.29 7.58
C GLN A 58 17.24 -6.68 8.12
N SER A 59 18.09 -6.79 9.14
CA SER A 59 18.59 -8.08 9.64
C SER A 59 17.47 -9.07 9.99
N TRP A 60 16.38 -8.60 10.60
CA TRP A 60 15.29 -9.45 11.12
C TRP A 60 13.92 -9.13 10.50
N THR A 61 13.88 -8.18 9.57
CA THR A 61 12.64 -7.62 9.00
C THR A 61 12.86 -7.24 7.55
N ILE A 62 11.87 -7.49 6.71
CA ILE A 62 11.80 -6.87 5.39
C ILE A 62 10.61 -5.92 5.43
N SER A 63 10.86 -4.65 5.14
CA SER A 63 9.83 -3.62 5.14
C SER A 63 9.58 -3.12 3.74
N LYS A 64 8.33 -2.79 3.45
CA LYS A 64 7.93 -2.11 2.22
C LYS A 64 7.48 -0.69 2.54
N ILE A 65 7.82 0.24 1.67
CA ILE A 65 7.38 1.63 1.73
C ILE A 65 6.75 1.96 0.38
N SER A 66 5.53 2.49 0.38
CA SER A 66 4.96 3.06 -0.84
C SER A 66 5.60 4.42 -1.11
N LEU A 67 5.94 4.68 -2.37
CA LEU A 67 6.40 5.99 -2.83
C LEU A 67 5.28 6.81 -3.47
N ASP A 68 4.05 6.29 -3.48
CA ASP A 68 2.88 6.97 -4.03
C ASP A 68 2.16 7.86 -3.00
N SER A 69 2.43 7.66 -1.70
CA SER A 69 1.87 8.44 -0.60
C SER A 69 2.99 9.15 0.17
N LEU A 70 2.70 10.35 0.67
CA LEU A 70 3.68 11.23 1.34
C LEU A 70 4.00 10.80 2.77
N ASP A 71 3.31 9.78 3.29
CA ASP A 71 3.49 9.27 4.65
C ASP A 71 4.68 8.32 4.77
N PHE A 72 5.21 7.80 3.65
CA PHE A 72 6.37 6.89 3.58
C PHE A 72 6.39 5.81 4.67
N THR A 73 5.19 5.35 5.07
CA THR A 73 5.04 4.53 6.27
C THR A 73 5.57 3.12 5.99
N PRO A 74 6.57 2.64 6.76
CA PRO A 74 7.13 1.32 6.54
C PRO A 74 6.17 0.24 7.05
N TYR A 75 5.76 -0.64 6.15
CA TYR A 75 5.01 -1.83 6.49
C TYR A 75 5.96 -3.03 6.58
N SER A 76 6.14 -3.57 7.79
CA SER A 76 6.95 -4.76 8.03
C SER A 76 6.23 -6.02 7.57
N LEU A 77 6.85 -6.80 6.69
CA LEU A 77 6.31 -8.07 6.22
C LEU A 77 6.39 -9.10 7.34
N SER A 78 5.26 -9.75 7.63
CA SER A 78 5.19 -10.84 8.63
C SER A 78 5.76 -12.14 8.07
N LEU A 79 7.07 -12.16 7.82
CA LEU A 79 7.81 -13.32 7.35
C LEU A 79 8.25 -14.18 8.53
N LYS A 80 8.04 -15.50 8.44
CA LYS A 80 8.55 -16.45 9.42
C LYS A 80 10.03 -16.75 9.14
N ASP A 81 10.80 -16.94 10.21
CA ASP A 81 12.20 -17.42 10.16
C ASP A 81 13.18 -16.51 9.39
N LEU A 82 13.05 -15.19 9.57
CA LEU A 82 14.12 -14.25 9.21
C LEU A 82 15.20 -14.29 10.30
N LYS A 83 16.44 -14.63 9.93
CA LYS A 83 17.58 -14.62 10.86
C LYS A 83 18.56 -13.51 10.50
N LYS A 84 19.03 -13.48 9.25
CA LYS A 84 19.91 -12.41 8.77
C LYS A 84 19.70 -12.17 7.29
N THR A 85 18.72 -11.33 6.98
CA THR A 85 18.48 -10.90 5.60
C THR A 85 19.63 -10.04 5.12
N GLN A 86 20.26 -10.41 4.00
CA GLN A 86 21.29 -9.58 3.35
C GLN A 86 20.76 -8.84 2.12
N THR A 87 19.93 -9.51 1.33
CA THR A 87 19.42 -8.97 0.07
C THR A 87 17.98 -9.38 -0.16
N VAL A 88 17.24 -8.54 -0.88
CA VAL A 88 15.84 -8.71 -1.26
C VAL A 88 15.66 -8.27 -2.70
N ASP A 89 14.81 -8.99 -3.44
CA ASP A 89 14.42 -8.66 -4.81
C ASP A 89 12.91 -8.91 -4.99
N PHE A 90 12.31 -8.31 -6.02
CA PHE A 90 10.88 -8.34 -6.27
C PHE A 90 10.53 -8.49 -7.74
N ASP A 91 9.66 -9.45 -8.03
CA ASP A 91 9.08 -9.60 -9.36
C ASP A 91 7.73 -8.86 -9.45
N PRO A 92 7.63 -7.74 -10.19
CA PRO A 92 6.40 -6.97 -10.32
C PRO A 92 5.31 -7.68 -11.15
N LYS A 93 5.66 -8.70 -11.94
CA LYS A 93 4.70 -9.44 -12.78
C LYS A 93 3.98 -10.50 -11.96
N THR A 94 4.72 -11.26 -11.16
CA THR A 94 4.16 -12.35 -10.33
C THR A 94 3.89 -11.94 -8.88
N GLU A 95 4.36 -10.77 -8.47
CA GLU A 95 4.24 -10.19 -7.12
C GLU A 95 4.93 -11.04 -6.02
N TYR A 96 6.00 -11.75 -6.38
CA TYR A 96 6.83 -12.48 -5.43
C TYR A 96 7.99 -11.63 -4.93
N ILE A 97 8.23 -11.68 -3.61
CA ILE A 97 9.47 -11.21 -3.00
C ILE A 97 10.40 -12.40 -2.85
N TYR A 98 11.66 -12.21 -3.22
CA TYR A 98 12.76 -13.14 -3.03
C TYR A 98 13.75 -12.56 -2.04
N TRP A 99 14.25 -13.36 -1.10
CA TRP A 99 15.30 -12.89 -0.19
C TRP A 99 16.31 -13.99 0.12
N ALA A 100 17.53 -13.56 0.46
CA ALA A 100 18.60 -14.44 0.91
C ALA A 100 18.92 -14.19 2.38
N ASP A 101 18.97 -15.27 3.14
CA ASP A 101 19.35 -15.27 4.56
C ASP A 101 20.78 -15.81 4.71
N SER A 102 21.68 -15.01 5.25
CA SER A 102 23.10 -15.41 5.35
C SER A 102 23.41 -16.37 6.50
N MET A 103 22.45 -16.64 7.39
CA MET A 103 22.59 -17.69 8.42
C MET A 103 22.06 -19.05 7.96
N VAL A 104 21.45 -19.13 6.78
CA VAL A 104 20.98 -20.38 6.18
C VAL A 104 21.70 -20.54 4.84
N SER A 105 22.59 -21.53 4.73
CA SER A 105 23.38 -21.73 3.52
C SER A 105 22.47 -22.03 2.31
N ASN A 106 22.57 -21.18 1.28
CA ASN A 106 22.11 -21.39 -0.10
C ASN A 106 20.60 -21.60 -0.35
N VAL A 107 19.71 -21.04 0.47
CA VAL A 107 18.26 -21.08 0.17
C VAL A 107 17.73 -19.68 -0.11
N ILE A 108 17.43 -19.41 -1.39
CA ILE A 108 16.56 -18.28 -1.76
C ILE A 108 15.15 -18.66 -1.31
N LYS A 109 14.60 -17.86 -0.39
CA LYS A 109 13.21 -18.00 0.05
C LYS A 109 12.34 -17.05 -0.76
N TYR A 110 11.08 -17.41 -0.95
CA TYR A 110 10.12 -16.59 -1.65
C TYR A 110 8.76 -16.58 -0.96
N LEU A 111 8.04 -15.48 -1.09
CA LEU A 111 6.67 -15.36 -0.63
C LEU A 111 5.89 -14.49 -1.62
N PHE A 112 4.69 -14.93 -1.97
CA PHE A 112 3.73 -14.09 -2.69
C PHE A 112 3.24 -12.96 -1.79
N LEU A 113 3.19 -11.73 -2.28
CA LEU A 113 2.58 -10.62 -1.57
C LEU A 113 1.06 -10.62 -1.79
N PRO A 114 0.23 -11.11 -0.84
CA PRO A 114 -1.22 -10.99 -0.98
C PRO A 114 -1.66 -9.53 -1.03
N LYS A 115 -2.69 -9.29 -1.86
CA LYS A 115 -3.34 -7.99 -2.05
C LYS A 115 -3.83 -7.36 -0.74
N THR A 116 -4.08 -8.16 0.29
CA THR A 116 -4.51 -7.72 1.63
C THR A 116 -3.42 -7.03 2.45
N LEU A 117 -2.15 -7.09 2.03
CA LEU A 117 -1.06 -6.33 2.67
C LEU A 117 -1.10 -4.84 2.30
N PHE A 118 -1.98 -4.41 1.40
CA PHE A 118 -2.10 -3.03 0.91
C PHE A 118 -3.35 -2.30 1.43
N ALA A 119 -3.95 -2.82 2.50
CA ALA A 119 -5.09 -2.22 3.19
C ALA A 119 -4.66 -1.60 4.52
#